data_AF-A0A2D0I8E9-F1
#
_entry.id   AF-A0A2D0I8E9-F1
#
_cell.length_a   1.000
_cell.length_b   1.000
_cell.length_c   1.000
_cell.angle_alpha   90.00
_cell.angle_beta   90.00
_cell.angle_gamma   90.00
#
_symmetry.space_group_name_H-M   'P 1'
#
loop_
_entity.id
_entity.type
_entity.pdbx_description
1 polymer ?
#
loop_
_entity_poly.entity_id
_entity_poly.type
_entity_poly.pdbx_seq_one_letter_code
_entity_poly.pdbx_strand_id
1 'polypeptide(L)'
;MAPKISREIARSMFVEGLAVSDIATTYGVTEAAIYYHKNQDLKEGIDWESLKLAKSRDAKNIDIKENEFLNTLISSFEKDLKKLEEIENPAERLGILSDYAKTYYRLKAPVKTDCKTQVSTAITQTITVVANIALELKHTDVVNFLSEHSDRIITETFKHVKK
;
A
#
# COMPACT_ATOMS: atom_id res chain seq x y z
N MET A 1 -8.59 4.15 -28.28
CA MET A 1 -7.57 4.96 -27.58
C MET A 1 -7.16 4.17 -26.35
N ALA A 2 -5.94 3.64 -26.28
CA ALA A 2 -5.50 2.79 -25.16
C ALA A 2 -5.62 3.57 -23.84
N PRO A 3 -6.14 2.97 -22.76
CA PRO A 3 -6.17 3.64 -21.47
C PRO A 3 -4.72 3.91 -21.06
N LYS A 4 -4.40 5.18 -20.80
CA LYS A 4 -3.06 5.61 -20.38
C LYS A 4 -3.15 6.07 -18.94
N ILE A 5 -2.55 5.30 -18.04
CA ILE A 5 -2.22 5.79 -16.70
C ILE A 5 -1.08 6.80 -16.83
N SER A 6 -1.13 7.90 -16.06
CA SER A 6 0.01 8.81 -15.99
C SER A 6 1.08 8.23 -15.06
N ARG A 7 2.35 8.56 -15.34
CA ARG A 7 3.49 8.16 -14.51
C ARG A 7 3.33 8.57 -13.03
N GLU A 8 2.77 9.75 -12.80
CA GLU A 8 2.51 10.28 -11.46
C GLU A 8 1.44 9.49 -10.71
N ILE A 9 0.33 9.14 -11.37
CA ILE A 9 -0.74 8.33 -10.77
C ILE A 9 -0.21 6.93 -10.44
N ALA A 10 0.52 6.30 -11.36
CA ALA A 10 1.13 4.98 -11.14
C ALA A 10 2.06 5.00 -9.92
N ARG A 11 2.92 6.02 -9.81
CA ARG A 11 3.81 6.22 -8.67
C ARG A 11 3.04 6.39 -7.37
N SER A 12 2.06 7.30 -7.36
CA SER A 12 1.24 7.55 -6.17
C SER A 12 0.61 6.25 -5.68
N MET A 13 -0.11 5.53 -6.54
CA MET A 13 -0.80 4.29 -6.18
C MET A 13 0.15 3.21 -5.64
N PHE A 14 1.35 3.08 -6.22
CA PHE A 14 2.36 2.14 -5.71
C PHE A 14 2.86 2.53 -4.31
N VAL A 15 3.14 3.82 -4.10
CA VAL A 15 3.58 4.37 -2.81
C VAL A 15 2.49 4.27 -1.74
N GLU A 16 1.21 4.30 -2.12
CA GLU A 16 0.07 4.00 -1.24
C GLU A 16 0.00 2.53 -0.79
N GLY A 17 0.82 1.65 -1.37
CA GLY A 17 0.90 0.25 -0.97
C GLY A 17 0.30 -0.74 -1.95
N LEU A 18 -0.35 -0.27 -3.02
CA LEU A 18 -1.00 -1.13 -4.02
C LEU A 18 0.03 -1.92 -4.82
N ALA A 19 -0.35 -3.14 -5.22
CA ALA A 19 0.50 -3.97 -6.07
C ALA A 19 0.47 -3.49 -7.52
N VAL A 20 1.57 -3.71 -8.24
CA VAL A 20 1.67 -3.37 -9.67
C VAL A 20 0.57 -4.04 -10.50
N SER A 21 0.23 -5.29 -10.17
CA SER A 21 -0.84 -6.04 -10.84
C SER A 21 -2.22 -5.40 -10.63
N ASP A 22 -2.52 -4.90 -9.43
CA ASP A 22 -3.78 -4.20 -9.16
C ASP A 22 -3.87 -2.90 -9.96
N ILE A 23 -2.78 -2.14 -9.99
CA ILE A 23 -2.71 -0.88 -10.74
C ILE A 23 -2.89 -1.15 -12.24
N ALA A 24 -2.24 -2.20 -12.75
CA ALA A 24 -2.36 -2.62 -14.14
C ALA A 24 -3.81 -2.97 -14.50
N THR A 25 -4.47 -3.80 -13.69
CA THR A 25 -5.88 -4.19 -13.89
C THR A 25 -6.83 -2.99 -13.79
N THR A 26 -6.67 -2.13 -12.78
CA THR A 26 -7.54 -0.96 -12.57
C THR A 26 -7.52 0.03 -13.72
N TYR A 27 -6.35 0.24 -14.32
CA TYR A 27 -6.18 1.20 -15.41
C TYR A 27 -6.20 0.54 -16.80
N GLY A 28 -6.46 -0.77 -16.89
CA GLY A 28 -6.50 -1.49 -18.17
C GLY A 28 -5.17 -1.45 -18.94
N VAL A 29 -4.04 -1.41 -18.23
CA VAL A 29 -2.69 -1.39 -18.81
C VAL A 29 -1.95 -2.67 -18.48
N THR A 30 -0.83 -2.92 -19.17
CA THR A 30 0.04 -4.06 -18.84
C THR A 30 0.93 -3.72 -17.64
N GLU A 31 1.31 -4.74 -16.85
CA GLU A 31 2.30 -4.56 -15.79
C GLU A 31 3.63 -3.99 -16.31
N ALA A 32 4.01 -4.38 -17.52
CA ALA A 32 5.20 -3.88 -18.20
C ALA A 32 5.17 -2.35 -18.38
N ALA A 33 3.99 -1.75 -18.62
CA ALA A 33 3.85 -0.30 -18.71
C ALA A 33 4.11 0.39 -17.34
N ILE A 34 3.67 -0.23 -16.24
CA ILE A 34 3.93 0.28 -14.88
C ILE A 34 5.43 0.16 -14.54
N TYR A 35 6.05 -0.98 -14.85
CA TYR A 35 7.50 -1.16 -14.66
C TYR A 35 8.32 -0.20 -15.52
N TYR A 36 7.87 0.11 -16.74
CA TYR A 36 8.49 1.13 -17.58
C TYR A 36 8.51 2.50 -16.89
N HIS A 37 7.37 2.93 -16.32
CA HIS A 37 7.29 4.18 -15.56
C HIS A 37 8.19 4.17 -14.33
N LYS A 38 8.19 3.08 -13.55
CA LYS A 38 9.05 2.91 -12.39
C LYS A 38 10.55 3.00 -12.76
N ASN A 39 10.95 2.35 -13.86
CA ASN A 39 12.34 2.38 -14.33
C ASN A 39 12.75 3.75 -14.89
N GLN A 40 11.83 4.52 -15.48
CA GLN A 40 12.11 5.90 -15.87
C GLN A 40 12.32 6.81 -14.66
N ASP A 41 11.43 6.73 -13.67
CA ASP A 41 11.61 7.45 -12.39
C ASP A 41 12.93 7.10 -11.73
N LEU A 42 13.31 5.83 -11.72
CA LEU A 42 14.58 5.41 -11.15
C LEU A 42 15.79 6.04 -11.87
N LYS A 43 15.74 6.16 -13.20
CA LYS A 43 16.79 6.84 -13.98
C LYS A 43 16.89 8.33 -13.69
N GLU A 44 15.78 8.94 -13.29
CA GLU A 44 15.69 10.34 -12.89
C GLU A 44 15.94 10.54 -11.38
N GLY A 45 16.33 9.47 -10.65
CA GLY A 45 16.68 9.51 -9.23
C GLY A 45 15.50 9.36 -8.27
N ILE A 46 14.31 9.02 -8.76
CA ILE A 46 13.10 8.84 -7.97
C ILE A 46 12.86 7.34 -7.72
N ASP A 47 13.26 6.84 -6.55
CA ASP A 47 13.01 5.45 -6.16
C ASP A 47 11.67 5.28 -5.45
N TRP A 48 10.74 4.59 -6.11
CA TRP A 48 9.40 4.32 -5.60
C TRP A 48 9.40 3.43 -4.35
N GLU A 49 10.35 2.52 -4.20
CA GLU A 49 10.44 1.65 -3.01
C GLU A 49 10.83 2.47 -1.78
N SER A 50 11.85 3.32 -1.94
CA SER A 50 12.27 4.26 -0.90
C SER A 50 11.14 5.21 -0.50
N LEU A 51 10.36 5.72 -1.45
CA LEU A 51 9.20 6.57 -1.18
C LEU A 51 8.08 5.83 -0.42
N LYS A 52 7.80 4.58 -0.79
CA LYS A 52 6.83 3.71 -0.10
C LYS A 52 7.26 3.44 1.34
N LEU A 53 8.54 3.14 1.56
CA LEU A 53 9.10 2.93 2.89
C LEU A 53 9.02 4.19 3.76
N ALA A 54 9.39 5.34 3.22
CA ALA A 54 9.28 6.63 3.93
C ALA A 54 7.83 6.91 4.34
N LYS A 55 6.87 6.71 3.41
CA LYS A 55 5.45 6.94 3.70
C LYS A 55 4.88 5.99 4.76
N SER A 56 5.29 4.72 4.75
CA SER A 56 4.82 3.74 5.74
C SER A 56 5.16 4.10 7.19
N ARG A 57 6.16 4.97 7.40
CA ARG A 57 6.58 5.48 8.71
C ARG A 57 5.71 6.66 9.21
N ASP A 58 5.03 7.36 8.29
CA ASP A 58 4.22 8.56 8.55
C ASP A 58 2.71 8.27 8.67
N ALA A 59 2.32 7.03 8.99
CA ALA A 59 0.96 6.49 8.87
C ALA A 59 -0.14 7.23 9.66
N LYS A 60 -0.61 8.36 9.10
CA LYS A 60 -1.84 9.08 9.50
C LYS A 60 -2.78 9.41 8.35
N ASN A 61 -2.50 9.00 7.10
CA ASN A 61 -3.37 9.29 5.95
C ASN A 61 -3.44 8.12 4.98
N ILE A 62 -4.43 7.23 5.16
CA ILE A 62 -4.69 6.08 4.27
C ILE A 62 -6.05 6.19 3.56
N ASP A 63 -7.04 6.90 4.10
CA ASP A 63 -8.44 6.71 3.64
C ASP A 63 -8.89 7.48 2.40
N ILE A 64 -8.16 8.51 1.94
CA ILE A 64 -8.70 9.41 0.89
C ILE A 64 -8.48 8.87 -0.54
N LYS A 65 -7.43 8.07 -0.79
CA LYS A 65 -7.11 7.59 -2.15
C LYS A 65 -7.66 6.21 -2.52
N GLU A 66 -8.11 5.44 -1.53
CA GLU A 66 -8.74 4.13 -1.79
C GLU A 66 -10.04 4.29 -2.57
N ASN A 67 -10.88 5.27 -2.19
CA ASN A 67 -12.15 5.52 -2.86
C ASN A 67 -11.98 5.96 -4.32
N GLU A 68 -10.98 6.81 -4.60
CA GLU A 68 -10.66 7.21 -5.98
C GLU A 68 -10.21 6.02 -6.83
N PHE A 69 -9.40 5.13 -6.26
CA PHE A 69 -8.96 3.92 -6.95
C PHE A 69 -10.11 2.95 -7.21
N LEU A 70 -10.99 2.73 -6.23
CA LEU A 70 -12.17 1.87 -6.39
C LEU A 70 -13.14 2.42 -7.43
N ASN A 71 -13.41 3.72 -7.43
CA ASN A 71 -14.25 4.36 -8.43
C ASN A 71 -13.63 4.21 -9.84
N THR A 72 -12.30 4.31 -9.94
CA THR A 72 -11.58 4.10 -11.21
C THR A 72 -11.66 2.64 -11.67
N LEU A 73 -11.51 1.67 -10.76
CA LEU A 73 -11.64 0.24 -11.04
C LEU A 73 -13.03 -0.10 -11.56
N ILE A 74 -14.08 0.38 -10.88
CA ILE A 74 -15.47 0.18 -11.29
C ILE A 74 -15.71 0.83 -12.66
N SER A 75 -15.25 2.07 -12.85
CA SER A 75 -15.41 2.78 -14.13
C SER A 75 -14.69 2.09 -15.29
N SER A 76 -13.50 1.51 -15.05
CA SER A 76 -12.79 0.73 -16.07
C SER A 76 -13.54 -0.56 -16.37
N PHE A 77 -14.02 -1.24 -15.33
CA PHE A 77 -14.81 -2.45 -15.47
C PHE A 77 -16.07 -2.22 -16.30
N GLU A 78 -16.85 -1.17 -16.02
CA GLU A 78 -18.05 -0.83 -16.78
C GLU A 78 -17.76 -0.52 -18.26
N LYS A 79 -16.63 0.12 -18.55
CA LYS A 79 -16.18 0.38 -19.93
C LYS A 79 -15.80 -0.90 -20.66
N ASP A 80 -15.15 -1.82 -19.97
CA ASP A 80 -14.70 -3.07 -20.56
C ASP A 80 -15.80 -4.12 -20.60
N LEU A 81 -16.83 -4.05 -19.73
CA LEU A 81 -18.02 -4.91 -19.75
C LEU A 81 -18.69 -4.95 -21.13
N LYS A 82 -18.82 -3.79 -21.79
CA LYS A 82 -19.39 -3.70 -23.14
C LYS A 82 -18.56 -4.44 -24.18
N LYS A 83 -17.24 -4.45 -24.02
CA LYS A 83 -16.33 -5.19 -24.91
C LYS A 83 -16.29 -6.67 -24.55
N LEU A 84 -16.47 -7.00 -23.27
CA LEU A 84 -16.56 -8.37 -22.79
C LEU A 84 -17.73 -9.09 -23.45
N GLU A 85 -18.88 -8.43 -23.63
CA GLU A 85 -20.06 -8.97 -24.35
C GLU A 85 -19.76 -9.37 -25.81
N GLU A 86 -18.73 -8.80 -26.43
CA GLU A 86 -18.29 -9.10 -27.79
C GLU A 86 -17.26 -10.24 -27.86
N ILE A 87 -16.67 -10.66 -26.72
CA ILE A 87 -15.72 -11.78 -26.68
C ILE A 87 -16.45 -13.12 -26.84
N GLU A 88 -16.27 -13.77 -27.99
CA GLU A 88 -16.89 -15.08 -28.27
C GLU A 88 -16.36 -16.20 -27.35
N ASN A 89 -15.09 -16.12 -26.92
CA ASN A 89 -14.47 -17.14 -26.07
C ASN A 89 -14.89 -17.00 -24.60
N PRO A 90 -15.65 -17.96 -24.03
CA PRO A 90 -16.13 -17.88 -22.66
C PRO A 90 -15.00 -17.91 -21.61
N ALA A 91 -13.88 -18.60 -21.90
CA ALA A 91 -12.76 -18.73 -20.97
C ALA A 91 -12.00 -17.41 -20.80
N GLU A 92 -11.80 -16.67 -21.89
CA GLU A 92 -11.15 -15.36 -21.90
C GLU A 92 -12.02 -14.32 -21.16
N ARG A 93 -13.34 -14.34 -21.43
CA ARG A 93 -14.31 -13.50 -20.71
C ARG A 93 -14.31 -13.78 -19.21
N LEU A 94 -14.30 -15.06 -18.81
CA LEU A 94 -14.22 -15.47 -17.40
C LEU A 94 -12.90 -15.04 -16.74
N GLY A 95 -11.78 -15.11 -17.47
CA GLY A 95 -10.47 -14.67 -16.99
C GLY A 95 -10.48 -13.20 -16.57
N ILE A 96 -10.96 -12.33 -17.46
CA ILE A 96 -11.03 -10.88 -17.20
C ILE A 96 -11.96 -10.59 -16.00
N LEU A 97 -13.15 -11.21 -15.96
CA LEU A 97 -14.08 -11.08 -14.83
C LEU A 97 -13.45 -11.52 -13.49
N SER A 98 -12.72 -12.63 -13.50
CA SER A 98 -11.98 -13.13 -12.35
C SER A 98 -10.94 -12.11 -11.87
N ASP A 99 -10.22 -11.46 -12.78
CA ASP A 99 -9.14 -10.55 -12.42
C ASP A 99 -9.65 -9.25 -11.80
N TYR A 100 -10.76 -8.70 -12.33
CA TYR A 100 -11.46 -7.59 -11.70
C TYR A 100 -12.00 -7.97 -10.31
N ALA A 101 -12.64 -9.14 -10.18
CA ALA A 101 -13.18 -9.60 -8.90
C ALA A 101 -12.08 -9.83 -7.85
N LYS A 102 -10.94 -10.43 -8.24
CA LYS A 102 -9.78 -10.63 -7.35
C LYS A 102 -9.16 -9.31 -6.92
N THR A 103 -9.04 -8.35 -7.84
CA THR A 103 -8.52 -7.01 -7.55
C THR A 103 -9.43 -6.28 -6.56
N TYR A 104 -10.73 -6.25 -6.82
CA TYR A 104 -11.72 -5.69 -5.90
C TYR A 104 -11.68 -6.36 -4.53
N TYR A 105 -11.68 -7.70 -4.50
CA TYR A 105 -11.63 -8.45 -3.25
C TYR A 105 -10.34 -8.18 -2.47
N ARG A 106 -9.18 -8.05 -3.11
CA ARG A 106 -7.91 -7.75 -2.42
C ARG A 106 -7.90 -6.37 -1.78
N LEU A 107 -8.56 -5.41 -2.41
CA LEU A 107 -8.70 -4.04 -1.91
C LEU A 107 -9.67 -3.95 -0.73
N LYS A 108 -10.82 -4.63 -0.83
CA LYS A 108 -11.85 -4.63 0.21
C LYS A 108 -11.68 -5.69 1.27
N ALA A 109 -10.85 -6.69 1.03
CA ALA A 109 -10.48 -7.66 2.04
C ALA A 109 -9.86 -6.89 3.19
N PRO A 110 -10.29 -7.13 4.44
CA PRO A 110 -9.60 -6.57 5.59
C PRO A 110 -8.13 -6.97 5.43
N VAL A 111 -7.25 -5.96 5.34
CA VAL A 111 -5.80 -6.17 5.29
C VAL A 111 -5.53 -7.18 6.38
N LYS A 112 -5.12 -8.40 6.01
CA LYS A 112 -4.70 -9.42 6.99
C LYS A 112 -3.69 -8.67 7.81
N THR A 113 -4.10 -8.29 9.01
CA THR A 113 -3.35 -7.33 9.79
C THR A 113 -2.12 -8.12 10.15
N ASP A 114 -1.02 -7.82 9.47
CA ASP A 114 0.22 -8.56 9.67
C ASP A 114 0.46 -8.48 11.18
N CYS A 115 0.50 -9.64 11.85
CA CYS A 115 0.70 -9.70 13.30
C CYS A 115 1.91 -8.85 13.68
N LYS A 116 2.91 -8.76 12.79
CA LYS A 116 4.05 -7.87 12.97
C LYS A 116 3.68 -6.39 12.95
N THR A 117 2.82 -5.95 12.05
CA THR A 117 2.36 -4.55 12.00
C THR A 117 1.53 -4.20 13.23
N GLN A 118 0.61 -5.07 13.67
CA GLN A 118 -0.15 -4.84 14.91
C GLN A 118 0.77 -4.76 16.13
N VAL A 119 1.74 -5.68 16.23
CA VAL A 119 2.72 -5.67 17.32
C VAL A 119 3.61 -4.41 17.25
N SER A 120 4.04 -4.00 16.05
CA SER A 120 4.81 -2.76 15.85
C SER A 120 4.05 -1.54 16.35
N THR A 121 2.77 -1.43 15.97
CA THR A 121 1.90 -0.33 16.37
C THR A 121 1.69 -0.34 17.88
N ALA A 122 1.42 -1.50 18.48
CA ALA A 122 1.24 -1.64 19.92
C ALA A 122 2.50 -1.25 20.72
N ILE A 123 3.69 -1.67 20.27
CA ILE A 123 4.96 -1.32 20.91
C ILE A 123 5.22 0.19 20.79
N THR A 124 5.06 0.76 19.60
CA THR A 124 5.25 2.20 19.35
C THR A 124 4.30 3.04 20.21
N GLN A 125 3.03 2.63 20.31
CA GLN A 125 2.05 3.27 21.20
C GLN A 125 2.45 3.15 22.67
N THR A 126 2.93 1.98 23.08
CA THR A 126 3.40 1.75 24.46
C THR A 126 4.59 2.66 24.80
N ILE A 127 5.62 2.71 23.93
CA ILE A 127 6.77 3.61 24.10
C ILE A 127 6.31 5.06 24.22
N THR A 128 5.36 5.47 23.36
CA THR A 128 4.79 6.83 23.39
C THR A 128 4.08 7.13 24.70
N VAL A 129 3.25 6.21 25.20
CA VAL A 129 2.53 6.36 26.47
C VAL A 129 3.52 6.44 27.63
N VAL A 130 4.54 5.59 27.67
CA VAL A 130 5.57 5.62 28.72
C VAL A 130 6.38 6.92 28.66
N ALA A 131 6.73 7.39 27.46
CA ALA A 131 7.43 8.67 27.30
C ALA A 131 6.56 9.85 27.78
N ASN A 132 5.26 9.84 27.51
CA ASN A 132 4.34 10.88 27.99
C ASN A 132 4.20 10.86 29.52
N ILE A 133 4.06 9.67 30.12
CA ILE A 133 4.03 9.52 31.59
C ILE A 133 5.35 10.03 32.19
N ALA A 134 6.49 9.71 31.58
CA ALA A 134 7.80 10.17 32.02
C ALA A 134 7.94 11.71 31.90
N LEU A 135 7.42 12.31 30.83
CA LEU A 135 7.37 13.77 30.68
C LEU A 135 6.51 14.44 31.76
N GLU A 136 5.33 13.89 32.05
CA GLU A 136 4.43 14.39 33.11
C GLU A 136 5.10 14.34 34.50
N LEU A 137 5.84 13.26 34.77
CA LEU A 137 6.57 13.06 36.01
C LEU A 137 7.97 13.72 36.03
N LYS A 138 8.35 14.44 34.97
CA LYS A 138 9.65 15.10 34.80
C LYS A 138 10.86 14.16 34.84
N HIS A 139 10.68 12.91 34.45
CA HIS A 139 11.74 11.91 34.27
C HIS A 139 12.36 12.00 32.86
N THR A 140 13.09 13.09 32.62
CA THR A 140 13.73 13.38 31.32
C THR A 140 14.75 12.31 30.90
N ASP A 141 15.35 11.63 31.88
CA ASP A 141 16.25 10.49 31.71
C ASP A 141 15.55 9.31 30.99
N VAL A 142 14.32 9.01 31.39
CA VAL A 142 13.50 7.93 30.78
C VAL A 142 13.08 8.32 29.35
N VAL A 143 12.74 9.59 29.13
CA VAL A 143 12.37 10.09 27.79
C VAL A 143 13.55 9.97 26.82
N ASN A 144 14.75 10.37 27.26
CA ASN A 144 15.97 10.27 26.46
C ASN A 144 16.32 8.81 26.15
N PHE A 145 16.25 7.94 27.15
CA PHE A 145 16.48 6.50 26.98
C PHE A 145 15.52 5.87 25.94
N LEU A 146 14.23 6.20 26.02
CA LEU A 146 13.24 5.68 25.08
C LEU A 146 13.44 6.23 23.66
N SER A 147 13.82 7.50 23.52
CA SER A 147 14.14 8.11 22.23
C SER A 147 15.33 7.41 21.56
N GLU A 148 16.43 7.22 22.30
CA GLU A 148 17.67 6.61 21.79
C GLU A 148 17.57 5.11 21.50
N HIS A 149 16.62 4.41 22.12
CA HIS A 149 16.52 2.95 22.04
C HIS A 149 15.21 2.42 21.48
N SER A 150 14.31 3.29 21.02
CA SER A 150 13.01 2.93 20.43
C SER A 150 13.13 1.85 19.34
N ASP A 151 14.01 2.04 18.37
CA ASP A 151 14.27 1.07 17.29
C ASP A 151 14.77 -0.28 17.80
N ARG A 152 15.63 -0.26 18.84
CA ARG A 152 16.17 -1.47 19.46
C ARG A 152 15.08 -2.23 20.22
N ILE A 153 14.24 -1.52 20.97
CA ILE A 153 13.10 -2.10 21.71
C ILE A 153 12.14 -2.79 20.73
N ILE A 154 11.80 -2.12 19.62
CA ILE A 154 10.94 -2.69 18.58
C ILE A 154 11.58 -3.96 17.98
N THR A 155 12.86 -3.87 17.61
CA THR A 155 13.60 -4.98 16.97
C THR A 155 13.74 -6.21 17.88
N GLU A 156 14.08 -6.02 19.15
CA GLU A 156 14.20 -7.14 20.11
C GLU A 156 12.85 -7.76 20.42
N THR A 157 11.80 -6.96 20.56
CA THR A 157 10.45 -7.47 20.83
C THR A 157 9.96 -8.38 19.69
N PHE A 158 10.29 -8.06 18.44
CA PHE A 158 9.98 -8.92 17.30
C PHE A 158 10.64 -10.30 17.33
N LYS A 159 11.77 -10.47 18.02
CA LYS A 159 12.41 -11.80 18.17
C LYS A 159 11.61 -12.72 19.09
N HIS A 160 10.73 -12.16 19.93
CA HIS A 160 9.90 -12.91 20.87
C HIS A 160 8.49 -13.21 20.34
N VAL A 161 8.07 -12.55 19.25
CA VAL A 161 6.83 -12.87 18.54
C VAL A 161 7.06 -14.12 17.68
N LYS A 162 6.70 -15.29 18.22
CA LYS A 162 6.75 -16.56 17.45
C LYS A 162 5.82 -16.48 16.23
N LYS A 163 6.29 -17.05 15.11
CA LYS A 163 5.51 -17.28 13.88
C LYS A 163 4.19 -18.01 14.16
#